data_AF-V5BHD2-F1
#
_entry.id   AF-V5BHD2-F1
#
_cell.length_a   1.000
_cell.length_b   1.000
_cell.length_c   1.000
_cell.angle_alpha   90.00
_cell.angle_beta   90.00
_cell.angle_gamma   90.00
#
_symmetry.space_group_name_H-M   'P 1'
#
loop_
_entity.id
_entity.type
_entity.pdbx_description
1 polymer ?
#
loop_
_entity_poly.entity_id
_entity_poly.type
_entity_poly.pdbx_seq_one_letter_code
_entity_poly.pdbx_strand_id
1 'polypeptide(L)'
;MKTTIVTLAGAALISLSGAVFADEQTDIGKKIYDRAFGRGCGTCHDISSNPQLTANIKAGSLDRAKFGEVIKNGRNAMPKAVDEIMKNAAVTKAGYTEEMAIDALYKYIETK
;
A
#
# COMPACT_ATOMS: atom_id res chain seq x y z
N MET A 1 40.85 -12.79 14.32
CA MET A 1 39.46 -13.31 14.37
C MET A 1 38.45 -12.38 15.09
N LYS A 2 38.71 -11.07 15.24
CA LYS A 2 37.75 -10.14 15.87
C LYS A 2 36.95 -9.31 14.85
N THR A 3 37.39 -9.26 13.60
CA THR A 3 36.78 -8.47 12.52
C THR A 3 35.64 -9.17 11.81
N THR A 4 35.56 -10.51 11.84
CA THR A 4 34.51 -11.28 11.15
C THR A 4 33.14 -11.21 11.85
N ILE A 5 33.12 -11.02 13.18
CA ILE A 5 31.87 -11.00 13.96
C ILE A 5 31.10 -9.69 13.74
N VAL A 6 31.80 -8.57 13.54
CA VAL A 6 31.19 -7.25 13.33
C VAL A 6 30.46 -7.20 11.98
N THR A 7 30.99 -7.84 10.95
CA THR A 7 30.39 -7.82 9.60
C THR A 7 29.12 -8.66 9.51
N LEU A 8 29.02 -9.78 10.25
CA LEU A 8 27.81 -10.61 10.26
C LEU A 8 26.64 -9.95 11.02
N ALA A 9 26.92 -9.28 12.15
CA ALA A 9 25.90 -8.59 12.94
C ALA A 9 25.31 -7.37 12.21
N GLY A 10 26.15 -6.63 11.46
CA GLY A 10 25.70 -5.48 10.66
C GLY A 10 24.73 -5.88 9.53
N ALA A 11 25.00 -6.98 8.82
CA ALA A 11 24.14 -7.46 7.75
C ALA A 11 22.77 -7.97 8.27
N ALA A 12 22.75 -8.61 9.45
CA ALA A 12 21.52 -9.11 10.06
C ALA A 12 20.58 -7.99 10.57
N LEU A 13 21.13 -6.87 11.04
CA LEU A 13 20.34 -5.71 11.47
C LEU A 13 19.68 -4.98 10.29
N ILE A 14 20.37 -4.90 9.15
CA ILE A 14 19.85 -4.27 7.93
C ILE A 14 18.73 -5.11 7.33
N SER A 15 18.89 -6.43 7.28
CA SER A 15 17.84 -7.32 6.76
C SER A 15 16.60 -7.34 7.65
N LEU A 16 16.76 -7.31 8.98
CA LEU A 16 15.64 -7.27 9.91
C LEU A 16 14.87 -5.95 9.84
N SER A 17 15.57 -4.82 9.68
CA SER A 17 14.94 -3.52 9.50
C SER A 17 14.10 -3.48 8.22
N GLY A 18 14.63 -3.99 7.10
CA GLY A 18 13.90 -4.06 5.82
C GLY A 18 12.64 -4.93 5.87
N ALA A 19 12.69 -6.05 6.59
CA ALA A 19 11.51 -6.91 6.78
C ALA A 19 10.41 -6.22 7.60
N VAL A 20 10.77 -5.48 8.65
CA VAL A 20 9.82 -4.73 9.48
C VAL A 20 9.13 -3.62 8.67
N PHE A 21 9.88 -2.88 7.84
CA PHE A 21 9.29 -1.84 6.99
C PHE A 21 8.35 -2.42 5.91
N ALA A 22 8.68 -3.57 5.33
CA ALA A 22 7.81 -4.23 4.35
C ALA A 22 6.50 -4.75 4.97
N ASP A 23 6.58 -5.27 6.20
CA ASP A 23 5.42 -5.71 6.97
C ASP A 23 4.52 -4.51 7.33
N GLU A 24 5.11 -3.43 7.85
CA GLU A 24 4.38 -2.19 8.16
C GLU A 24 3.68 -1.62 6.92
N GLN A 25 4.40 -1.51 5.79
CA GLN A 25 3.82 -0.98 4.56
C GLN A 25 2.61 -1.81 4.10
N THR A 26 2.71 -3.14 4.20
CA THR A 26 1.61 -4.04 3.83
C THR A 26 0.43 -3.91 4.79
N ASP A 27 0.68 -3.80 6.11
CA ASP A 27 -0.35 -3.59 7.13
C ASP A 27 -1.07 -2.24 6.99
N ILE A 28 -0.32 -1.16 6.73
CA ILE A 28 -0.91 0.15 6.44
C ILE A 28 -1.76 0.09 5.16
N GLY A 29 -1.25 -0.54 4.10
CA GLY A 29 -1.99 -0.76 2.86
C GLY A 29 -3.31 -1.50 3.08
N LYS A 30 -3.29 -2.56 3.89
CA LYS A 30 -4.49 -3.30 4.31
C LYS A 30 -5.48 -2.40 5.03
N LYS A 31 -5.01 -1.63 6.01
CA LYS A 31 -5.86 -0.73 6.81
C LYS A 31 -6.49 0.36 5.94
N ILE A 32 -5.79 0.85 4.92
CA ILE A 32 -6.36 1.76 3.92
C ILE A 32 -7.46 1.03 3.14
N TYR A 33 -7.15 -0.13 2.59
CA TYR A 33 -8.08 -0.93 1.78
C TYR A 33 -9.38 -1.25 2.52
N ASP A 34 -9.31 -1.57 3.81
CA ASP A 34 -10.47 -1.97 4.61
C ASP A 34 -11.30 -0.78 5.12
N ARG A 35 -10.72 0.44 5.21
CA ARG A 35 -11.33 1.54 5.97
C ARG A 35 -11.53 2.85 5.22
N ALA A 36 -10.88 3.06 4.07
CA ALA A 36 -11.11 4.26 3.25
C ALA A 36 -12.60 4.42 2.94
N PHE A 37 -13.13 5.65 2.90
CA PHE A 37 -14.56 5.94 2.73
C PHE A 37 -15.48 5.31 3.81
N GLY A 38 -14.94 4.90 4.96
CA GLY A 38 -15.68 4.25 6.06
C GLY A 38 -16.13 2.81 5.79
N ARG A 39 -15.97 2.30 4.56
CA ARG A 39 -16.41 0.96 4.12
C ARG A 39 -15.34 0.18 3.34
N GLY A 40 -14.18 0.80 3.11
CA GLY A 40 -13.07 0.22 2.37
C GLY A 40 -13.23 0.23 0.85
N CYS A 41 -12.10 0.09 0.17
CA CYS A 41 -11.98 -0.10 -1.26
C CYS A 41 -12.65 -1.41 -1.72
N GLY A 42 -12.63 -2.45 -0.88
CA GLY A 42 -13.22 -3.76 -1.17
C GLY A 42 -14.72 -3.71 -1.49
N THR A 43 -15.47 -2.78 -0.87
CA THR A 43 -16.91 -2.62 -1.17
C THR A 43 -17.17 -2.40 -2.66
N CYS A 44 -16.29 -1.68 -3.35
CA CYS A 44 -16.42 -1.46 -4.79
C CYS A 44 -15.60 -2.46 -5.60
N HIS A 45 -14.49 -2.98 -5.10
CA HIS A 45 -13.51 -3.71 -5.93
C HIS A 45 -13.49 -5.22 -5.75
N ASP A 46 -14.18 -5.75 -4.74
CA ASP A 46 -14.32 -7.20 -4.52
C ASP A 46 -15.64 -7.76 -5.10
N ILE A 47 -16.27 -7.02 -6.03
CA ILE A 47 -17.43 -7.45 -6.79
C ILE A 47 -17.09 -7.55 -8.28
N SER A 48 -17.70 -8.51 -8.98
CA SER A 48 -17.36 -8.82 -10.38
C SER A 48 -17.67 -7.70 -11.37
N SER A 49 -18.60 -6.80 -11.05
CA SER A 49 -19.05 -5.72 -11.94
C SER A 49 -18.07 -4.53 -12.02
N ASN A 50 -17.05 -4.51 -11.17
CA ASN A 50 -16.07 -3.43 -11.10
C ASN A 50 -14.65 -3.94 -11.42
N PRO A 51 -13.70 -3.03 -11.71
CA PRO A 51 -12.33 -3.43 -12.04
C PRO A 51 -11.69 -4.27 -10.93
N GLN A 52 -11.24 -5.46 -11.30
CA GLN A 52 -10.55 -6.41 -10.42
C GLN A 52 -9.12 -5.94 -10.16
N LEU A 53 -8.90 -5.19 -9.08
CA LEU A 53 -7.64 -4.47 -8.86
C LEU A 53 -6.42 -5.39 -8.82
N THR A 54 -6.47 -6.47 -8.03
CA THR A 54 -5.37 -7.43 -7.91
C THR A 54 -5.02 -8.07 -9.26
N ALA A 55 -6.03 -8.48 -10.03
CA ALA A 55 -5.79 -9.07 -11.36
C ALA A 55 -5.18 -8.05 -12.32
N ASN A 56 -5.69 -6.81 -12.31
CA ASN A 56 -5.20 -5.75 -13.19
C ASN A 56 -3.77 -5.31 -12.87
N ILE A 57 -3.42 -5.26 -11.58
CA ILE A 57 -2.06 -4.96 -11.09
C ILE A 57 -1.10 -6.09 -11.52
N LYS A 58 -1.45 -7.35 -11.22
CA LYS A 58 -0.62 -8.52 -11.59
C LYS A 58 -0.45 -8.66 -13.11
N ALA A 59 -1.45 -8.26 -13.88
CA ALA A 59 -1.38 -8.23 -15.35
C ALA A 59 -0.64 -7.01 -15.93
N GLY A 60 -0.21 -6.05 -15.10
CA GLY A 60 0.47 -4.82 -15.53
C GLY A 60 -0.44 -3.78 -16.20
N SER A 61 -1.75 -4.06 -16.33
CA SER A 61 -2.74 -3.13 -16.92
C SER A 61 -3.09 -1.93 -16.01
N LEU A 62 -2.75 -2.06 -14.73
CA LEU A 62 -2.84 -1.04 -13.70
C LEU A 62 -1.49 -0.98 -12.95
N ASP A 63 -0.49 -0.38 -13.58
CA ASP A 63 0.79 -0.12 -12.93
C ASP A 63 0.66 0.93 -11.80
N ARG A 64 1.75 1.12 -11.05
CA ARG A 64 1.78 2.05 -9.90
C ARG A 64 1.51 3.50 -10.29
N ALA A 65 1.98 3.96 -11.46
CA ALA A 65 1.80 5.34 -11.89
C ALA A 65 0.31 5.60 -12.20
N LYS A 66 -0.30 4.72 -12.99
CA LYS A 66 -1.72 4.76 -13.35
C LYS A 66 -2.62 4.56 -12.14
N PHE A 67 -2.23 3.69 -11.21
CA PHE A 67 -2.93 3.52 -9.94
C PHE A 67 -2.95 4.83 -9.15
N GLY A 68 -1.79 5.47 -8.98
CA GLY A 68 -1.68 6.75 -8.29
C GLY A 68 -2.52 7.85 -8.94
N GLU A 69 -2.48 7.94 -10.28
CA GLU A 69 -3.31 8.89 -11.04
C GLU A 69 -4.81 8.70 -10.75
N VAL A 70 -5.29 7.44 -10.80
CA VAL A 70 -6.70 7.12 -10.53
C VAL A 70 -7.08 7.43 -9.08
N ILE A 71 -6.20 7.17 -8.11
CA ILE A 71 -6.46 7.49 -6.70
C ILE A 71 -6.57 9.01 -6.47
N LYS A 72 -5.72 9.80 -7.13
CA LYS A 72 -5.70 11.27 -7.04
C LYS A 72 -6.86 11.93 -7.76
N ASN A 73 -7.20 11.42 -8.95
CA ASN A 73 -8.15 12.09 -9.84
C ASN A 73 -9.54 11.45 -9.83
N GLY A 74 -9.67 10.24 -9.31
CA GLY A 74 -10.85 9.41 -9.53
C GLY A 74 -10.91 8.89 -10.97
N ARG A 75 -11.90 8.05 -11.27
CA ARG A 75 -12.17 7.59 -12.63
C ARG A 75 -13.62 7.11 -12.76
N ASN A 76 -14.35 7.64 -13.74
CA ASN A 76 -15.76 7.32 -13.94
C ASN A 76 -16.57 7.56 -12.65
N ALA A 77 -17.21 6.53 -12.10
CA ALA A 77 -17.95 6.59 -10.85
C ALA A 77 -17.07 6.50 -9.58
N MET A 78 -15.76 6.26 -9.72
CA MET A 78 -14.84 6.23 -8.57
C MET A 78 -14.49 7.68 -8.17
N PRO A 79 -14.82 8.12 -6.94
CA PRO A 79 -14.40 9.43 -6.44
C PRO A 79 -12.88 9.47 -6.20
N LYS A 80 -12.34 10.68 -6.07
CA LYS A 80 -10.97 10.89 -5.58
C LYS A 80 -10.83 10.24 -4.20
N ALA A 81 -9.75 9.50 -3.99
CA ALA A 81 -9.57 8.70 -2.79
C ALA A 81 -8.48 9.25 -1.85
N VAL A 82 -7.61 10.14 -2.32
CA VAL A 82 -6.50 10.69 -1.52
C VAL A 82 -6.96 11.23 -0.17
N ASP A 83 -7.95 12.12 -0.14
CA ASP A 83 -8.40 12.75 1.11
C ASP A 83 -8.90 11.70 2.12
N GLU A 84 -9.59 10.67 1.64
CA GLU A 84 -10.12 9.59 2.48
C GLU A 84 -9.03 8.62 2.96
N ILE A 85 -7.99 8.42 2.13
CA ILE A 85 -6.80 7.67 2.51
C ILE A 85 -6.04 8.41 3.61
N MET A 86 -5.83 9.72 3.44
CA MET A 86 -5.06 10.53 4.39
C MET A 86 -5.77 10.76 5.72
N LYS A 87 -7.11 10.68 5.76
CA LYS A 87 -7.90 10.64 7.01
C LYS A 87 -7.75 9.35 7.79
N ASN A 88 -7.17 8.28 7.21
CA ASN A 88 -7.02 7.01 7.89
C ASN A 88 -6.05 7.14 9.06
N ALA A 89 -6.50 6.81 10.27
CA ALA A 89 -5.69 6.92 11.49
C ALA A 89 -4.39 6.11 11.40
N ALA A 90 -4.34 5.01 10.65
CA ALA A 90 -3.11 4.25 10.45
C ALA A 90 -2.07 5.05 9.65
N VAL A 91 -2.51 5.73 8.58
CA VAL A 91 -1.67 6.60 7.75
C VAL A 91 -1.15 7.78 8.57
N THR A 92 -2.04 8.46 9.31
CA THR A 92 -1.66 9.60 10.16
C THR A 92 -0.69 9.18 11.26
N LYS A 93 -0.93 8.04 11.93
CA LYS A 93 -0.04 7.55 13.01
C LYS A 93 1.33 7.12 12.50
N ALA A 94 1.38 6.53 11.31
CA ALA A 94 2.64 6.15 10.67
C ALA A 94 3.41 7.33 10.08
N GLY A 95 2.82 8.54 10.05
CA GLY A 95 3.44 9.73 9.47
C GLY A 95 3.63 9.63 7.96
N TYR A 96 2.81 8.82 7.27
CA TYR A 96 2.95 8.61 5.83
C TYR A 96 2.57 9.87 5.07
N THR A 97 3.34 10.15 4.02
CA THR A 97 2.92 11.11 2.98
C THR A 97 1.87 10.47 2.08
N GLU A 98 1.25 11.30 1.23
CA GLU A 98 0.31 10.82 0.20
C GLU A 98 0.93 9.71 -0.66
N GLU A 99 2.14 9.91 -1.20
CA GLU A 99 2.78 8.90 -2.05
C GLU A 99 3.07 7.61 -1.29
N MET A 100 3.53 7.70 -0.03
CA MET A 100 3.77 6.51 0.80
C MET A 100 2.50 5.73 1.07
N ALA A 101 1.38 6.42 1.29
CA ALA A 101 0.08 5.77 1.49
C ALA A 101 -0.42 5.09 0.21
N ILE A 102 -0.21 5.72 -0.95
CA ILE A 102 -0.55 5.12 -2.25
C ILE A 102 0.35 3.91 -2.53
N ASP A 103 1.65 3.99 -2.23
CA ASP A 103 2.59 2.87 -2.36
C ASP A 103 2.18 1.69 -1.49
N ALA A 104 1.84 1.96 -0.22
CA ALA A 104 1.37 0.95 0.72
C ALA A 104 0.10 0.25 0.24
N LEU A 105 -0.88 1.03 -0.21
CA LEU A 105 -2.12 0.50 -0.75
C LEU A 105 -1.87 -0.35 -2.01
N TYR A 106 -1.07 0.15 -2.95
CA TYR A 106 -0.71 -0.59 -4.16
C TYR A 106 -0.02 -1.91 -3.81
N LYS A 107 0.95 -1.87 -2.90
CA LYS A 107 1.71 -3.05 -2.47
C LYS A 107 0.82 -4.10 -1.80
N TYR A 108 -0.11 -3.68 -0.95
CA TYR A 108 -1.07 -4.59 -0.35
C TYR A 108 -1.99 -5.25 -1.39
N ILE A 109 -2.50 -4.50 -2.37
CA ILE A 109 -3.39 -5.06 -3.40
C ILE A 109 -2.63 -6.04 -4.32
N GLU A 110 -1.34 -5.78 -4.57
CA GLU A 110 -0.45 -6.69 -5.31
C GLU A 110 -0.30 -8.05 -4.60
N THR A 111 -0.22 -8.06 -3.27
CA THR A 111 0.02 -9.27 -2.46
C THR A 111 -1.25 -9.98 -1.99
N LYS A 112 -2.42 -9.32 -2.08
CA LYS A 112 -3.75 -9.91 -1.89
C LYS A 112 -4.03 -11.03 -2.93
#